data_AF-A0A0H3ZYP1-F1
#
_entry.id   AF-A0A0H3ZYP1-F1
#
_cell.length_a   1.000
_cell.length_b   1.000
_cell.length_c   1.000
_cell.angle_alpha   90.00
_cell.angle_beta   90.00
_cell.angle_gamma   90.00
#
_symmetry.space_group_name_H-M   'P 1'
#
loop_
_entity.id
_entity.type
_entity.pdbx_description
1 polymer ?
#
loop_
_entity_poly.entity_id
_entity_poly.type
_entity_poly.pdbx_seq_one_letter_code
_entity_poly.pdbx_strand_id
1 'polypeptide(L)'
;MPVRTIYPENITQVSDAITWLIEPVKYRILTDYPAPESAVVLLDKPIPAIANINRTMPLIDAIQLLIGEDNTIIIDSEHQLITFSRGN
;
A
#
# COMPACT_ATOMS: atom_id res chain seq x y z
N MET A 1 8.58 -8.93 -6.89
CA MET A 1 8.08 -10.27 -6.49
C MET A 1 6.57 -10.32 -6.72
N PRO A 2 5.99 -11.48 -7.05
CA PRO A 2 4.54 -11.65 -7.09
C PRO A 2 3.96 -11.82 -5.67
N VAL A 3 2.76 -11.29 -5.45
CA VAL A 3 1.96 -11.43 -4.22
C VAL A 3 0.54 -11.86 -4.55
N ARG A 4 -0.14 -12.47 -3.59
CA ARG A 4 -1.57 -12.82 -3.68
C ARG A 4 -2.37 -11.74 -2.97
N THR A 5 -3.33 -11.14 -3.68
CA THR A 5 -4.27 -10.17 -3.12
C THR A 5 -5.43 -10.88 -2.41
N ILE A 6 -5.08 -11.71 -1.42
CA ILE A 6 -6.04 -12.43 -0.58
C ILE A 6 -5.83 -11.92 0.84
N TYR A 7 -6.70 -11.02 1.27
CA TYR A 7 -6.65 -10.43 2.60
C TYR A 7 -7.52 -11.24 3.57
N PRO A 8 -7.09 -11.43 4.82
CA PRO A 8 -7.96 -11.86 5.91
C PRO A 8 -9.21 -10.96 6.03
N GLU A 9 -10.35 -11.52 6.47
CA GLU A 9 -11.63 -10.79 6.55
C GLU A 9 -11.59 -9.58 7.50
N ASN A 10 -10.66 -9.56 8.45
CA ASN A 10 -10.46 -8.46 9.39
C ASN A 10 -9.64 -7.30 8.80
N ILE A 11 -9.06 -7.45 7.60
CA ILE A 11 -8.34 -6.39 6.90
C ILE A 11 -9.31 -5.64 5.99
N THR A 12 -9.71 -4.44 6.42
CA THR A 12 -10.71 -3.62 5.73
C THR A 12 -10.16 -2.28 5.25
N GLN A 13 -8.97 -1.89 5.70
CA GLN A 13 -8.35 -0.61 5.39
C GLN A 13 -7.11 -0.78 4.50
N VAL A 14 -6.82 0.25 3.72
CA VAL A 14 -5.66 0.32 2.83
C VAL A 14 -4.35 0.18 3.60
N SER A 15 -4.22 0.85 4.76
CA SER A 15 -3.06 0.72 5.66
C SER A 15 -2.76 -0.72 6.05
N ASP A 16 -3.78 -1.44 6.49
CA ASP A 16 -3.69 -2.82 6.95
C ASP A 16 -3.35 -3.77 5.78
N ALA A 17 -3.98 -3.55 4.63
CA ALA A 17 -3.72 -4.31 3.41
C ALA A 17 -2.29 -4.13 2.90
N ILE A 18 -1.79 -2.89 2.86
CA ILE A 18 -0.41 -2.61 2.46
C ILE A 18 0.57 -3.23 3.45
N THR A 19 0.32 -3.06 4.76
CA THR A 19 1.16 -3.65 5.82
C THR A 19 1.26 -5.17 5.65
N TRP A 20 0.13 -5.84 5.39
CA TRP A 20 0.08 -7.28 5.13
C TRP A 20 0.89 -7.70 3.91
N LEU A 21 0.81 -6.94 2.81
CA LEU A 21 1.56 -7.25 1.59
C LEU A 21 3.06 -7.06 1.73
N ILE A 22 3.50 -6.10 2.55
CA ILE A 22 4.91 -5.73 2.69
C ILE A 22 5.61 -6.40 3.89
N GLU A 23 4.87 -6.94 4.85
CA GLU A 23 5.40 -7.65 6.02
C GLU A 23 6.44 -8.73 5.63
N PRO A 24 6.19 -9.61 4.63
CA PRO A 24 7.14 -10.66 4.26
C PRO A 24 8.48 -10.12 3.74
N VAL A 25 8.52 -8.88 3.25
CA VAL A 25 9.73 -8.24 2.71
C VAL A 25 10.34 -7.20 3.61
N LYS A 26 9.84 -7.11 4.85
CA LYS A 26 10.40 -6.27 5.92
C LYS A 26 10.36 -4.77 5.61
N TYR A 27 9.53 -4.35 4.67
CA TYR A 27 9.27 -2.93 4.45
C TYR A 27 8.29 -2.40 5.48
N ARG A 28 8.36 -1.09 5.76
CA ARG A 28 7.46 -0.41 6.70
C ARG A 28 6.89 0.84 6.08
N ILE A 29 5.64 1.14 6.41
CA ILE A 29 4.99 2.37 5.98
C ILE A 29 5.54 3.53 6.81
N LEU A 30 5.92 4.62 6.15
CA LEU A 30 6.28 5.88 6.77
C LEU A 30 5.13 6.88 6.57
N THR A 31 4.49 7.28 7.67
CA THR A 31 3.39 8.26 7.71
C THR A 31 3.78 9.58 8.39
N ASP A 32 4.83 9.56 9.20
CA ASP A 32 5.33 10.73 9.93
C ASP A 32 6.44 11.42 9.15
N TYR A 33 6.71 12.70 9.46
CA TYR A 33 7.76 13.48 8.81
C TYR A 33 9.06 12.67 8.69
N PRO A 34 9.66 12.55 7.49
CA PRO A 34 9.45 13.36 6.27
C PRO A 34 8.37 12.87 5.28
N ALA A 35 7.42 12.03 5.68
CA ALA A 35 6.34 11.58 4.78
C ALA A 35 5.40 12.72 4.34
N PRO A 36 4.83 12.65 3.12
CA PRO A 36 3.78 13.58 2.68
C PRO A 36 2.53 13.50 3.57
N GLU A 37 1.90 14.64 3.89
CA GLU A 37 0.64 14.66 4.65
C GLU A 37 -0.47 13.84 3.98
N SER A 38 -0.44 13.75 2.64
CA SER A 38 -1.37 12.92 1.88
C SER A 38 -1.26 11.43 2.18
N ALA A 39 -0.12 10.94 2.69
CA ALA A 39 0.08 9.53 2.99
C ALA A 39 -0.97 9.04 3.99
N VAL A 40 -1.20 9.78 5.07
CA VAL A 40 -2.20 9.43 6.09
C VAL A 40 -3.60 9.34 5.46
N VAL A 41 -3.96 10.33 4.63
CA VAL A 41 -5.27 10.40 3.97
C VAL A 41 -5.49 9.27 2.96
N LEU A 42 -4.43 8.80 2.29
CA LEU A 42 -4.53 7.69 1.34
C LEU A 42 -4.65 6.33 2.06
N LEU A 43 -4.02 6.21 3.22
CA LEU A 43 -3.97 4.99 4.02
C LEU A 43 -5.23 4.78 4.88
N ASP A 44 -5.87 5.87 5.32
CA ASP A 44 -7.12 5.90 6.09
C ASP A 44 -8.36 5.75 5.17
N LYS A 45 -8.28 4.86 4.18
CA LYS A 45 -9.36 4.55 3.25
C LYS A 45 -9.74 3.08 3.34
N PRO A 46 -11.02 2.73 3.09
CA PRO A 46 -11.40 1.34 2.92
C PRO A 46 -10.73 0.74 1.68
N ILE A 47 -10.52 -0.58 1.68
CA ILE A 47 -9.97 -1.29 0.53
C ILE A 47 -10.92 -1.11 -0.67
N PRO A 48 -10.41 -0.62 -1.82
CA PRO A 48 -11.25 -0.45 -2.99
C PRO A 48 -11.69 -1.81 -3.55
N ALA A 49 -12.91 -1.89 -4.07
CA ALA A 49 -13.49 -3.16 -4.56
C ALA A 49 -12.62 -3.87 -5.62
N ILE A 50 -11.90 -3.10 -6.45
CA ILE A 50 -10.96 -3.63 -7.45
C ILE A 50 -9.76 -4.36 -6.84
N ALA A 51 -9.41 -4.06 -5.59
CA ALA A 51 -8.34 -4.72 -4.86
C ALA A 51 -8.81 -6.00 -4.13
N ASN A 52 -10.13 -6.20 -3.97
CA ASN A 52 -10.72 -7.43 -3.39
C ASN A 52 -10.82 -8.61 -4.37
N ILE A 53 -10.37 -8.41 -5.62
CA ILE A 53 -10.30 -9.48 -6.59
C ILE A 53 -9.08 -10.36 -6.27
N ASN A 54 -9.32 -11.64 -6.01
CA ASN A 54 -8.25 -12.61 -5.75
C ASN A 54 -7.42 -12.84 -7.01
N ARG A 55 -6.18 -12.33 -7.03
CA ARG A 55 -5.22 -12.53 -8.12
C ARG A 55 -3.79 -12.62 -7.61
N THR A 56 -2.91 -13.13 -8.46
CA THR A 56 -1.46 -13.04 -8.26
C THR A 56 -0.93 -11.93 -9.16
N MET A 57 -0.21 -10.95 -8.60
CA MET A 57 0.35 -9.84 -9.36
C MET A 57 1.59 -9.26 -8.69
N PRO A 58 2.37 -8.39 -9.36
CA PRO A 58 3.52 -7.72 -8.73
C PRO A 58 3.11 -6.92 -7.49
N LEU A 59 3.97 -6.92 -6.46
CA LEU A 59 3.73 -6.18 -5.21
C LEU A 59 3.39 -4.70 -5.45
N ILE A 60 4.17 -4.02 -6.30
CA ILE A 60 3.98 -2.60 -6.56
C ILE A 60 2.62 -2.34 -7.21
N ASP A 61 2.22 -3.17 -8.17
CA ASP A 61 0.91 -3.04 -8.82
C ASP A 61 -0.24 -3.30 -7.83
N ALA A 62 -0.08 -4.25 -6.91
CA ALA A 62 -1.05 -4.50 -5.84
C ALA A 62 -1.20 -3.30 -4.90
N ILE A 63 -0.08 -2.67 -4.51
CA ILE A 63 -0.08 -1.45 -3.69
C ILE A 63 -0.69 -0.29 -4.47
N GLN A 64 -0.39 -0.15 -5.75
CA GLN A 64 -0.92 0.90 -6.62
C GLN A 64 -2.45 0.85 -6.69
N LEU A 65 -3.03 -0.35 -6.78
CA LEU A 65 -4.49 -0.53 -6.76
C LEU A 65 -5.13 -0.13 -5.43
N LEU A 66 -4.42 -0.30 -4.31
CA LEU A 66 -4.90 0.06 -2.98
C LEU A 66 -4.91 1.58 -2.80
N ILE A 67 -3.86 2.27 -3.25
CA ILE A 67 -3.78 3.72 -3.11
C ILE A 67 -4.54 4.47 -4.23
N GLY A 68 -4.78 3.84 -5.38
CA GLY A 68 -5.38 4.44 -6.58
C GLY A 68 -4.33 4.82 -7.63
N GLU A 69 -4.63 4.65 -8.91
CA GLU A 69 -3.68 4.79 -10.03
C GLU A 69 -3.10 6.20 -10.19
N ASP A 70 -3.83 7.22 -9.73
CA ASP A 70 -3.36 8.61 -9.79
C ASP A 70 -2.38 8.97 -8.66
N ASN A 71 -2.07 8.07 -7.73
CA ASN A 71 -1.21 8.35 -6.58
C ASN A 71 0.19 7.77 -6.75
N THR A 72 1.19 8.39 -6.12
CA THR A 72 2.60 8.01 -6.27
C THR A 72 3.06 7.17 -5.09
N ILE A 73 3.73 6.05 -5.40
CA ILE A 73 4.47 5.23 -4.44
C ILE A 73 5.91 5.74 -4.37
N ILE A 74 6.38 6.04 -3.17
CA ILE A 74 7.76 6.44 -2.89
C ILE A 74 8.42 5.31 -2.10
N ILE A 75 9.52 4.77 -2.62
CA ILE A 75 10.22 3.62 -2.04
C ILE A 75 11.62 4.04 -1.66
N ASP A 76 11.97 3.83 -0.40
CA ASP A 76 13.33 3.91 0.09
C ASP A 76 13.82 2.49 0.37
N SER A 77 14.57 1.96 -0.57
CA SER A 77 15.15 0.61 -0.48
C SER A 77 16.34 0.51 0.48
N GLU A 78 16.98 1.64 0.83
CA GLU A 78 18.10 1.66 1.79
C GLU A 78 17.59 1.46 3.21
N HIS A 79 16.49 2.15 3.56
CA HIS A 79 15.88 2.10 4.89
C HIS A 79 14.68 1.14 4.98
N GLN A 80 14.32 0.48 3.87
CA GLN A 80 13.16 -0.41 3.77
C GLN A 80 11.85 0.30 4.12
N LEU A 81 11.69 1.54 3.63
CA LEU A 81 10.51 2.36 3.87
C LEU A 81 9.68 2.50 2.59
N ILE A 82 8.38 2.61 2.77
CA ILE A 82 7.43 2.96 1.72
C ILE A 82 6.53 4.10 2.20
N THR A 83 6.29 5.09 1.35
CA THR A 83 5.33 6.17 1.62
C THR A 83 4.58 6.55 0.35
N PHE A 84 3.58 7.40 0.49
CA PHE A 84 2.59 7.68 -0.56
C PHE A 84 2.33 9.16 -0.70
N SER A 85 2.24 9.62 -1.95
CA SER A 85 1.86 11.00 -2.27
C SER A 85 0.61 11.00 -3.12
N ARG A 86 -0.27 11.98 -2.91
CA ARG A 86 -1.32 12.26 -3.88
C ARG A 86 -0.69 12.71 -5.20
N GLY A 87 -1.14 12.18 -6.34
CA GLY A 87 -0.80 12.76 -7.63
C GLY A 87 -1.71 13.92 -7.96
N ASN A 88 -1.23 14.82 -8.82
CA ASN A 88 -1.93 16.03 -9.21
C ASN A 88 -3.09 15.75 -10.17
#